data_AF-A0AAV5LTK3-F1
#
_entry.id   AF-A0AAV5LTK3-F1
#
_cell.length_a   1.000
_cell.length_b   1.000
_cell.length_c   1.000
_cell.angle_alpha   90.00
_cell.angle_beta   90.00
_cell.angle_gamma   90.00
#
_symmetry.space_group_name_H-M   'P 1'
#
loop_
_entity.id
_entity.type
_entity.pdbx_description
1 polymer ?
#
loop_
_entity_poly.entity_id
_entity_poly.type
_entity_poly.pdbx_seq_one_letter_code
_entity_poly.pdbx_strand_id
1 'polypeptide(L)'
;MDSTFCPNFCKATLKLPPLKAENYTAPNLTNLMAQEMCQDFMNDFEITSYVSFLNSLIEKAENVKELRDAGVLGNRLGSDKAVARLFDKINTKLVPNPEQYKELKHRIQEHSNTTWTTNMAQLYYTCFNSRPWPSLVPNSILV
;
A
#
# COMPACT_ATOMS: atom_id res chain seq x y z
N MET A 1 21.10 33.68 9.37
CA MET A 1 20.78 32.45 10.12
C MET A 1 19.32 32.57 10.53
N ASP A 2 18.37 31.74 10.16
CA ASP A 2 18.30 30.63 9.20
C ASP A 2 16.83 30.52 8.76
N SER A 3 16.65 30.09 7.52
CA SER A 3 15.37 29.87 6.86
C SER A 3 14.53 28.80 7.56
N THR A 4 13.27 29.09 7.86
CA THR A 4 12.24 28.05 8.06
C THR A 4 11.15 28.19 7.01
N PHE A 5 11.44 27.64 5.85
CA PHE A 5 10.43 27.19 4.91
C PHE A 5 9.76 25.94 5.52
N CYS A 6 8.50 26.06 5.95
CA CYS A 6 7.68 24.89 6.28
C CYS A 6 6.71 24.66 5.11
N PRO A 7 7.10 23.89 4.08
CA PRO A 7 6.13 23.43 3.11
C PRO A 7 5.27 22.41 3.85
N ASN A 8 4.01 22.76 4.06
CA ASN A 8 3.00 21.88 4.66
C ASN A 8 3.10 20.47 4.07
N PHE A 9 3.66 19.53 4.85
CA PHE A 9 3.63 18.11 4.56
C PHE A 9 2.16 17.69 4.50
N CYS A 10 1.69 17.39 3.30
CA CYS A 10 0.32 16.95 3.09
C CYS A 10 0.20 15.53 3.66
N LYS A 11 -0.50 15.39 4.80
CA LYS A 11 -0.83 14.09 5.37
C LYS A 11 -2.05 13.51 4.65
N ALA A 12 -1.88 12.99 3.44
CA ALA A 12 -2.90 12.07 2.93
C ALA A 12 -2.93 10.86 3.86
N THR A 13 -4.06 10.68 4.54
CA THR A 13 -4.24 9.57 5.48
C THR A 13 -4.82 8.40 4.70
N LEU A 14 -3.94 7.55 4.17
CA LEU A 14 -4.35 6.25 3.67
C LEU A 14 -4.71 5.37 4.87
N LYS A 15 -6.02 5.19 5.13
CA LYS A 15 -6.50 4.30 6.19
C LYS A 15 -6.43 2.85 5.70
N LEU A 16 -5.28 2.22 5.90
CA LEU A 16 -5.13 0.79 5.71
C LEU A 16 -5.59 0.04 6.97
N PRO A 17 -6.22 -1.13 6.84
CA PRO A 17 -6.42 -2.00 7.99
C PRO A 17 -5.04 -2.32 8.59
N PRO A 18 -4.84 -2.11 9.91
CA PRO A 18 -3.56 -2.36 10.54
C PRO A 18 -3.19 -3.84 10.48
N LEU A 19 -1.99 -4.16 10.02
CA LEU A 19 -1.48 -5.54 9.98
C LEU A 19 -0.36 -5.73 10.99
N LYS A 20 -0.42 -6.80 11.78
CA LYS A 20 0.69 -7.20 12.65
C LYS A 20 1.56 -8.23 11.93
N ALA A 21 2.82 -7.91 11.75
CA ALA A 21 3.83 -8.81 11.24
C ALA A 21 4.32 -9.72 12.39
N GLU A 22 3.94 -10.99 12.31
CA GLU A 22 4.22 -12.05 13.27
C GLU A 22 4.65 -13.32 12.51
N ASN A 23 5.13 -14.34 13.23
CA ASN A 23 5.63 -15.58 12.61
C ASN A 23 4.57 -16.32 11.78
N TYR A 24 3.28 -16.16 12.13
CA TYR A 24 2.16 -16.78 11.43
C TYR A 24 1.55 -15.88 10.34
N THR A 25 1.99 -14.63 10.20
CA THR A 25 1.39 -13.70 9.23
C THR A 25 1.59 -14.17 7.79
N ALA A 26 2.80 -14.61 7.44
CA ALA A 26 3.05 -15.17 6.11
C ALA A 26 2.20 -16.41 5.79
N PRO A 27 2.19 -17.49 6.60
CA PRO A 27 1.36 -18.65 6.30
C PRO A 27 -0.14 -18.31 6.28
N ASN A 28 -0.63 -17.42 7.16
CA ASN A 28 -2.04 -17.03 7.16
C ASN A 28 -2.42 -16.27 5.88
N LEU A 29 -1.62 -15.26 5.49
CA LEU A 29 -1.89 -14.50 4.27
C LEU A 29 -1.77 -15.39 3.03
N THR A 30 -0.75 -16.24 2.94
CA THR A 30 -0.62 -17.17 1.81
C THR A 30 -1.79 -18.18 1.75
N ASN A 31 -2.31 -18.65 2.89
CA ASN A 31 -3.48 -19.54 2.91
C ASN A 31 -4.76 -18.83 2.45
N LEU A 32 -4.99 -17.59 2.90
CA LEU A 32 -6.13 -16.78 2.47
C LEU A 32 -6.07 -16.49 0.97
N MET A 33 -4.89 -16.15 0.47
CA MET A 33 -4.69 -15.95 -0.97
C MET A 33 -4.90 -17.24 -1.76
N ALA A 34 -4.43 -18.39 -1.27
CA ALA A 34 -4.68 -19.68 -1.91
C ALA A 34 -6.19 -20.00 -1.97
N GLN A 35 -6.96 -19.61 -0.94
CA GLN A 35 -8.42 -19.71 -0.96
C GLN A 35 -9.05 -18.80 -2.01
N GLU A 36 -8.58 -17.55 -2.14
CA GLU A 36 -9.02 -16.63 -3.21
C GLU A 36 -8.71 -17.16 -4.63
N MET A 37 -7.64 -17.94 -4.77
CA MET A 37 -7.21 -18.52 -6.04
C MET A 37 -7.96 -19.80 -6.41
N CYS A 38 -8.80 -20.35 -5.53
CA CYS A 38 -9.65 -21.50 -5.88
C CYS A 38 -10.69 -21.09 -6.93
N GLN A 39 -10.77 -21.83 -8.04
CA GLN A 39 -11.67 -21.52 -9.17
C GLN A 39 -13.16 -21.45 -8.78
N ASP A 40 -13.56 -22.18 -7.73
CA ASP A 40 -14.93 -22.22 -7.23
C ASP A 40 -15.26 -21.08 -6.24
N PHE A 41 -14.26 -20.28 -5.86
CA PHE A 41 -14.43 -19.20 -4.88
C PHE A 41 -14.70 -17.88 -5.61
N MET A 42 -15.97 -17.49 -5.69
CA MET A 42 -16.37 -16.19 -6.26
C MET A 42 -15.92 -15.06 -5.32
N ASN A 43 -14.88 -14.35 -5.72
CA ASN A 43 -14.31 -13.24 -4.96
C ASN A 43 -13.66 -12.21 -5.89
N ASP A 44 -13.44 -11.02 -5.38
CA ASP A 44 -12.82 -9.91 -6.10
C ASP A 44 -11.30 -9.79 -5.82
N PHE A 45 -10.66 -10.79 -5.21
CA PHE A 45 -9.23 -10.80 -4.86
C PHE A 45 -8.81 -9.69 -3.89
N GLU A 46 -9.64 -9.39 -2.90
CA GLU A 46 -9.42 -8.33 -1.91
C GLU A 46 -8.14 -8.57 -1.09
N ILE A 47 -7.93 -9.79 -0.58
CA ILE A 47 -6.74 -10.13 0.22
C ILE A 47 -5.49 -10.08 -0.66
N THR A 48 -5.56 -10.68 -1.84
CA THR A 48 -4.46 -10.68 -2.81
C THR A 48 -4.07 -9.26 -3.24
N SER A 49 -5.04 -8.37 -3.44
CA SER A 49 -4.77 -6.96 -3.77
C SER A 49 -4.22 -6.19 -2.60
N TYR A 50 -4.75 -6.40 -1.40
CA TYR A 50 -4.21 -5.79 -0.19
C TYR A 50 -2.75 -6.19 0.06
N VAL A 51 -2.43 -7.49 -0.09
CA VAL A 51 -1.06 -8.00 0.06
C VAL A 51 -0.16 -7.46 -1.05
N SER A 52 -0.63 -7.44 -2.30
CA SER A 52 0.12 -6.86 -3.44
C SER A 52 0.41 -5.38 -3.22
N PHE A 53 -0.57 -4.64 -2.71
CA PHE A 53 -0.43 -3.24 -2.35
C PHE A 53 0.61 -3.04 -1.24
N LEU A 54 0.52 -3.79 -0.13
CA LEU A 54 1.55 -3.74 0.92
C LEU A 54 2.94 -4.11 0.41
N ASN A 55 3.06 -5.10 -0.48
CA ASN A 55 4.33 -5.47 -1.11
C ASN A 55 4.93 -4.31 -1.92
N SER A 56 4.11 -3.56 -2.65
CA SER A 56 4.57 -2.38 -3.40
C SER A 56 5.10 -1.26 -2.51
N LEU A 57 4.63 -1.20 -1.25
CA LEU A 57 5.12 -0.23 -0.27
C LEU A 57 6.37 -0.72 0.47
N ILE A 58 6.57 -2.03 0.62
CA ILE A 58 7.64 -2.64 1.42
C ILE A 58 8.76 -3.12 0.49
N GLU A 59 9.52 -2.19 -0.08
CA GLU A 59 10.71 -2.53 -0.88
C GLU A 59 11.94 -2.79 0.02
N LYS A 60 12.05 -2.04 1.14
CA LYS A 60 13.20 -2.08 2.06
C LYS A 60 12.77 -1.89 3.51
N ALA A 61 13.72 -2.10 4.44
CA ALA A 61 13.46 -1.96 5.88
C ALA A 61 13.07 -0.53 6.28
N GLU A 62 13.55 0.48 5.54
CA GLU A 62 13.20 1.88 5.76
C GLU A 62 11.70 2.12 5.52
N ASN A 63 11.11 1.51 4.48
CA ASN A 63 9.68 1.63 4.22
C ASN A 63 8.84 0.98 5.32
N VAL A 64 9.31 -0.14 5.87
CA VAL A 64 8.64 -0.77 7.02
C VAL A 64 8.56 0.18 8.20
N LYS A 65 9.64 0.92 8.48
CA LYS A 65 9.65 1.91 9.57
C LYS A 65 8.61 2.99 9.32
N GLU A 66 8.54 3.55 8.11
CA GLU A 66 7.55 4.57 7.75
C GLU A 66 6.10 4.06 7.91
N LEU A 67 5.82 2.82 7.49
CA LEU A 67 4.50 2.20 7.65
C LEU A 67 4.14 1.92 9.12
N ARG A 68 5.13 1.62 9.95
CA ARG A 68 4.93 1.48 11.40
C ARG A 68 4.62 2.82 12.05
N ASP A 69 5.38 3.86 11.71
CA ASP A 69 5.18 5.21 12.24
C ASP A 69 3.81 5.77 11.80
N ALA A 70 3.32 5.36 10.63
CA ALA A 70 1.97 5.65 10.15
C ALA A 70 0.85 4.79 10.77
N GLY A 71 1.18 3.81 11.62
CA GLY A 71 0.22 2.91 12.27
C GLY A 71 -0.39 1.84 11.36
N VAL A 72 0.10 1.70 10.13
CA VAL A 72 -0.33 0.69 9.15
C VAL A 72 0.20 -0.69 9.53
N LEU A 73 1.42 -0.75 10.08
CA LEU A 73 2.10 -2.01 10.35
C LEU A 73 2.57 -2.10 11.81
N GLY A 74 2.28 -3.22 12.47
CA GLY A 74 2.82 -3.57 13.78
C GLY A 74 3.95 -4.58 13.63
N ASN A 75 5.11 -4.32 14.26
CA ASN A 75 6.24 -5.24 14.22
C ASN A 75 6.32 -6.09 15.49
N ARG A 76 6.16 -7.41 15.36
CA ARG A 76 6.40 -8.40 16.42
C ARG A 76 7.48 -9.41 16.06
N LEU A 77 8.20 -9.18 14.96
CA LEU A 77 9.34 -9.99 14.50
C LEU A 77 10.69 -9.49 15.03
N GLY A 78 10.71 -8.37 15.75
CA GLY A 78 11.88 -7.85 16.45
C GLY A 78 12.79 -6.94 15.61
N SER A 79 12.63 -6.87 14.29
CA SER A 79 13.34 -5.89 13.45
C SER A 79 12.57 -5.58 12.16
N ASP A 80 12.75 -4.37 11.61
CA ASP A 80 12.09 -3.96 10.37
C ASP A 80 12.61 -4.77 9.16
N LYS A 81 13.87 -5.21 9.22
CA LYS A 81 14.45 -6.14 8.25
C LYS A 81 13.76 -7.52 8.26
N ALA A 82 13.34 -8.01 9.43
CA ALA A 82 12.62 -9.26 9.52
C ALA A 82 11.21 -9.15 8.91
N VAL A 83 10.56 -7.98 9.05
CA VAL A 83 9.29 -7.70 8.37
C VAL A 83 9.48 -7.62 6.86
N ALA A 84 10.47 -6.88 6.34
CA ALA A 84 10.72 -6.83 4.90
C ALA A 84 10.93 -8.25 4.31
N ARG A 85 11.74 -9.09 4.98
CA ARG A 85 11.93 -10.49 4.60
C ARG A 85 10.66 -11.34 4.64
N LEU A 86 9.72 -11.03 5.54
CA LEU A 86 8.42 -11.71 5.60
C LEU A 86 7.63 -11.47 4.30
N PHE A 87 7.60 -10.23 3.83
CA PHE A 87 6.89 -9.83 2.61
C PHE A 87 7.57 -10.37 1.34
N ASP A 88 8.91 -10.40 1.29
CA ASP A 88 9.66 -11.10 0.24
C ASP A 88 9.26 -12.58 0.14
N LYS A 89 9.11 -13.24 1.29
CA LYS A 89 8.70 -14.65 1.37
C LYS A 89 7.25 -14.87 0.92
N ILE A 90 6.36 -13.91 1.16
CA ILE A 90 4.98 -13.97 0.66
C ILE A 90 4.99 -13.86 -0.88
N ASN A 91 5.78 -12.93 -1.42
CA ASN A 91 5.89 -12.71 -2.87
C ASN A 91 6.38 -13.95 -3.63
N THR A 92 7.35 -14.68 -3.07
CA THR A 92 7.89 -15.90 -3.71
C THR A 92 6.91 -17.07 -3.72
N LYS A 93 5.88 -17.07 -2.88
CA LYS A 93 4.87 -18.15 -2.78
C LYS A 93 3.64 -17.95 -3.67
N LEU A 94 3.53 -16.79 -4.31
CA LEU A 94 2.35 -16.38 -5.07
C LEU A 94 2.17 -17.11 -6.42
N VAL A 95 3.14 -17.88 -6.89
CA VAL A 95 3.08 -18.47 -8.24
C VAL A 95 3.31 -19.99 -8.22
N PRO A 96 2.30 -20.80 -7.90
CA PRO A 96 2.29 -22.20 -8.24
C PRO A 96 1.77 -22.36 -9.68
N ASN A 97 2.66 -22.71 -10.60
CA ASN A 97 2.37 -23.08 -12.01
C ASN A 97 1.86 -21.97 -12.96
N PRO A 98 2.74 -21.34 -13.76
CA PRO A 98 2.40 -20.22 -14.65
C PRO A 98 1.34 -20.52 -15.72
N GLU A 99 1.30 -21.75 -16.22
CA GLU A 99 0.49 -22.10 -17.41
C GLU A 99 -0.98 -22.37 -17.07
N GLN A 100 -1.27 -23.05 -15.96
CA GLN A 100 -2.64 -23.33 -15.53
C GLN A 100 -3.36 -22.11 -14.94
N TYR A 101 -2.58 -21.15 -14.44
CA TYR A 101 -3.08 -19.98 -13.71
C TYR A 101 -2.93 -18.68 -14.51
N LYS A 102 -2.65 -18.75 -15.82
CA LYS A 102 -2.41 -17.55 -16.65
C LYS A 102 -3.56 -16.55 -16.60
N GLU A 103 -4.79 -17.03 -16.75
CA GLU A 103 -6.00 -16.19 -16.72
C GLU A 103 -6.26 -15.62 -15.31
N LEU A 104 -6.14 -16.46 -14.28
CA LEU A 104 -6.28 -16.03 -12.89
C LEU A 104 -5.21 -14.99 -12.52
N LYS A 105 -3.97 -15.17 -12.99
CA LYS A 105 -2.88 -14.23 -12.82
C LYS A 105 -3.16 -12.90 -13.51
N HIS A 106 -3.73 -12.93 -14.72
CA HIS A 106 -4.14 -11.71 -15.43
C HIS A 106 -5.20 -10.93 -14.62
N ARG A 107 -6.24 -11.62 -14.14
CA ARG A 107 -7.30 -11.01 -13.31
C ARG A 107 -6.75 -10.42 -12.01
N ILE A 108 -5.87 -11.15 -11.31
CA ILE A 108 -5.20 -10.68 -10.10
C ILE A 108 -4.36 -9.43 -10.39
N GLN A 109 -3.59 -9.44 -11.48
CA GLN A 109 -2.72 -8.32 -11.86
C GLN A 109 -3.55 -7.08 -12.23
N GLU A 110 -4.61 -7.26 -13.01
CA GLU A 110 -5.52 -6.18 -13.42
C GLU A 110 -6.22 -5.57 -12.20
N HIS A 111 -6.75 -6.41 -11.31
CA HIS A 111 -7.42 -5.95 -10.10
C HIS A 111 -6.43 -5.24 -9.16
N SER A 112 -5.24 -5.81 -8.94
CA SER A 112 -4.19 -5.18 -8.12
C SER A 112 -3.74 -3.84 -8.70
N ASN A 113 -3.56 -3.74 -10.02
CA ASN A 113 -3.18 -2.49 -10.69
C ASN A 113 -4.28 -1.43 -10.59
N THR A 114 -5.54 -1.83 -10.74
CA THR A 114 -6.69 -0.93 -10.61
C THR A 114 -6.77 -0.40 -9.18
N THR A 115 -6.71 -1.30 -8.19
CA THR A 115 -6.73 -0.95 -6.76
C THR A 115 -5.56 -0.05 -6.38
N TRP A 116 -4.34 -0.35 -6.84
CA TRP A 116 -3.17 0.53 -6.68
C TRP A 116 -3.42 1.92 -7.27
N THR A 117 -3.88 1.98 -8.52
CA THR A 117 -4.11 3.24 -9.23
C THR A 117 -5.17 4.08 -8.53
N THR A 118 -6.27 3.45 -8.07
CA THR A 118 -7.32 4.12 -7.29
C THR A 118 -6.80 4.64 -5.96
N ASN A 119 -6.06 3.82 -5.21
CA ASN A 119 -5.49 4.21 -3.92
C ASN A 119 -4.49 5.36 -4.07
N MET A 120 -3.64 5.32 -5.11
CA MET A 120 -2.71 6.39 -5.43
C MET A 120 -3.41 7.65 -5.91
N ALA A 121 -4.48 7.54 -6.70
CA ALA A 121 -5.28 8.68 -7.11
C ALA A 121 -5.96 9.34 -5.90
N GLN A 122 -6.48 8.56 -4.94
CA GLN A 122 -7.02 9.09 -3.68
C GLN A 122 -5.94 9.76 -2.83
N LEU A 123 -4.77 9.14 -2.71
CA LEU A 123 -3.62 9.71 -2.02
C LEU A 123 -3.21 11.05 -2.66
N TYR A 124 -3.08 11.08 -3.98
CA TYR A 124 -2.73 12.28 -4.75
C TYR A 124 -3.80 13.37 -4.61
N TYR A 125 -5.08 13.04 -4.77
CA TYR A 125 -6.19 13.97 -4.60
C TYR A 125 -6.17 14.59 -3.20
N THR A 126 -6.00 13.78 -2.16
CA THR A 126 -5.95 14.26 -0.77
C THR A 126 -4.69 15.08 -0.48
N CYS A 127 -3.55 14.74 -1.10
CA CYS A 127 -2.31 15.49 -0.95
C CYS A 127 -2.31 16.83 -1.70
N PHE A 128 -2.86 16.87 -2.91
CA PHE A 128 -2.64 17.98 -3.85
C PHE A 128 -3.90 18.80 -4.14
N ASN A 129 -5.10 18.21 -4.08
CA ASN A 129 -6.37 18.92 -4.30
C ASN A 129 -7.04 19.42 -3.01
N SER A 130 -6.54 19.06 -1.83
CA SER A 130 -6.98 19.66 -0.55
C SER A 130 -6.38 21.05 -0.27
N ARG A 131 -5.80 21.72 -1.27
CA ARG A 131 -5.53 23.16 -1.21
C ARG A 131 -6.74 23.93 -1.74
N PRO A 132 -7.31 24.92 -1.00
CA PRO A 132 -7.98 26.01 -1.69
C PRO A 132 -6.88 26.73 -2.47
N TRP A 133 -7.04 26.93 -3.79
CA TRP A 133 -6.15 27.84 -4.51
C TRP A 133 -6.04 29.14 -3.70
N PRO A 134 -4.86 29.75 -3.54
CA PRO A 134 -4.83 31.17 -3.26
C PRO A 134 -5.41 31.82 -4.50
N SER A 135 -6.72 32.11 -4.48
CA SER A 135 -7.25 33.19 -5.30
C SER A 135 -6.49 34.43 -4.86
N LEU A 136 -5.42 34.74 -5.59
CA LEU A 136 -4.91 36.09 -5.67
C LEU A 136 -6.08 36.91 -6.21
N VAL A 137 -6.85 37.49 -5.29
CA VAL A 137 -7.74 38.61 -5.57
C VAL A 137 -6.81 39.79 -5.85
N PRO A 138 -6.72 40.33 -7.08
CA PRO A 138 -6.02 41.57 -7.28
C PRO A 138 -7.02 42.69 -6.99
N ASN A 139 -7.01 43.22 -5.77
CA ASN A 139 -7.70 44.47 -5.43
C ASN A 139 -6.86 45.21 -4.37
N SER A 140 -6.48 46.48 -4.45
CA SER A 140 -6.57 47.56 -5.44
C SER A 140 -5.72 48.76 -4.89
N ILE A 141 -5.54 49.82 -5.70
CA ILE A 141 -5.38 51.26 -5.35
C ILE A 141 -3.96 51.88 -5.24
N LEU A 142 -3.75 52.85 -6.16
CA LEU A 142 -3.06 54.15 -6.11
C LEU A 142 -1.98 54.39 -5.04
N VAL A 143 -0.76 54.70 -5.50
CA VAL A 143 -0.12 56.02 -5.34
C VAL A 143 0.56 56.37 -6.66
#